data_AF-A0A4Q2U191-F1
#
_entry.id   AF-A0A4Q2U191-F1
#
_cell.length_a   1.000
_cell.length_b   1.000
_cell.length_c   1.000
_cell.angle_alpha   90.00
_cell.angle_beta   90.00
_cell.angle_gamma   90.00
#
_symmetry.space_group_name_H-M   'P 1'
#
loop_
_entity.id
_entity.type
_entity.pdbx_description
1 polymer ?
#
loop_
_entity_poly.entity_id
_entity_poly.type
_entity_poly.pdbx_seq_one_letter_code
_entity_poly.pdbx_strand_id
1 'polypeptide(L)'
;VADGKTVLFVAEKMAALEVVKRRLDQAGVGDACLELHSNKANKRAFLAELQHVWELGAPKGEPADALDRRLVEARNSLNAHPARLHQVYRPYQLSPYQVMGHLSRLRRLGMPPSDIELADSISWTPEFRERIVAILSELA
;
A
#
# COMPACT_ATOMS: atom_id res chain seq x y z
N VAL A 1 -7.77 -15.15 5.65
CA VAL A 1 -7.59 -15.53 7.08
C VAL A 1 -7.10 -14.35 7.93
N ALA A 2 -6.22 -13.44 7.43
CA ALA A 2 -5.82 -12.24 8.17
C ALA A 2 -6.93 -11.17 8.36
N ASP A 3 -7.92 -11.07 7.47
CA ASP A 3 -9.00 -10.07 7.54
C ASP A 3 -10.29 -10.57 8.25
N GLY A 4 -10.24 -11.70 8.97
CA GLY A 4 -11.44 -12.30 9.57
C GLY A 4 -12.43 -12.93 8.58
N LYS A 5 -12.03 -13.10 7.32
CA LYS A 5 -12.85 -13.70 6.26
C LYS A 5 -12.64 -15.22 6.17
N THR A 6 -13.73 -15.95 5.97
CA THR A 6 -13.74 -17.39 5.68
C THR A 6 -13.84 -17.64 4.17
N VAL A 7 -13.22 -18.72 3.69
CA VAL A 7 -13.24 -19.13 2.27
C VAL A 7 -13.66 -20.59 2.22
N LEU A 8 -14.69 -20.90 1.42
CA LEU A 8 -15.14 -22.27 1.17
C LEU A 8 -14.64 -22.70 -0.21
N PHE A 9 -13.86 -23.78 -0.25
CA PHE A 9 -13.43 -24.41 -1.49
C PHE A 9 -14.29 -25.65 -1.76
N VAL A 10 -14.83 -25.76 -2.98
CA VAL A 10 -15.71 -26.87 -3.40
C VAL A 10 -15.15 -27.46 -4.68
N ALA A 11 -15.06 -28.79 -4.73
CA ALA A 11 -14.66 -29.52 -5.92
C ALA A 11 -15.47 -30.82 -6.04
N GLU A 12 -15.72 -31.28 -7.26
CA GLU A 12 -16.47 -32.50 -7.53
C GLU A 12 -15.70 -33.78 -7.14
N LYS A 13 -14.36 -33.76 -7.25
CA LYS A 13 -13.50 -34.92 -7.03
C LYS A 13 -12.60 -34.75 -5.82
N MET A 14 -12.48 -35.81 -5.01
CA MET A 14 -11.62 -35.84 -3.82
C MET A 14 -10.15 -35.52 -4.13
N ALA A 15 -9.62 -36.04 -5.24
CA ALA A 15 -8.23 -35.78 -5.63
C ALA A 15 -7.90 -34.27 -5.76
N ALA A 16 -8.86 -33.44 -6.17
CA ALA A 16 -8.65 -32.00 -6.25
C ALA A 16 -8.59 -31.36 -4.85
N LEU A 17 -9.44 -31.81 -3.92
CA LEU A 17 -9.42 -31.38 -2.53
C LEU A 17 -8.10 -31.76 -1.85
N GLU A 18 -7.63 -33.00 -2.05
CA GLU A 18 -6.37 -33.51 -1.49
C GLU A 18 -5.14 -32.72 -1.99
N VAL A 19 -5.09 -32.39 -3.28
CA VAL A 19 -4.01 -31.57 -3.85
C VAL A 19 -3.99 -30.17 -3.24
N VAL A 20 -5.16 -29.56 -3.03
CA VAL A 20 -5.26 -28.24 -2.41
C VAL A 20 -4.86 -28.30 -0.94
N LYS A 21 -5.36 -29.28 -0.18
CA LYS A 21 -5.01 -29.49 1.22
C LYS A 21 -3.51 -29.67 1.39
N ARG A 22 -2.88 -30.52 0.57
CA ARG A 22 -1.42 -30.71 0.59
C ARG A 22 -0.65 -29.42 0.33
N ARG A 23 -1.12 -28.55 -0.57
CA ARG A 23 -0.49 -27.25 -0.83
C ARG A 23 -0.65 -26.29 0.35
N LEU A 24 -1.80 -26.31 1.02
CA LEU A 24 -2.06 -25.50 2.21
C LEU A 24 -1.23 -25.97 3.41
N ASP A 25 -1.07 -27.28 3.60
CA ASP A 25 -0.15 -27.87 4.58
C ASP A 25 1.29 -27.39 4.31
N GLN A 26 1.75 -27.48 3.06
CA GLN A 26 3.10 -27.03 2.65
C GLN A 26 3.30 -25.51 2.84
N ALA A 27 2.23 -24.72 2.74
CA ALA A 27 2.26 -23.29 3.00
C ALA A 27 2.14 -22.94 4.51
N GLY A 28 2.04 -23.94 5.39
CA GLY A 28 1.94 -23.75 6.84
C GLY A 28 0.57 -23.27 7.33
N VAL A 29 -0.47 -23.38 6.50
CA VAL A 29 -1.85 -23.00 6.83
C VAL A 29 -2.80 -24.20 6.85
N GLY A 30 -2.25 -25.41 6.84
CA GLY A 30 -3.00 -26.67 6.89
C GLY A 30 -3.90 -26.77 8.11
N ASP A 31 -3.40 -26.40 9.30
CA ASP A 31 -4.17 -26.45 10.56
C ASP A 31 -5.34 -25.44 10.60
N ALA A 32 -5.36 -24.48 9.68
CA ALA A 32 -6.49 -23.54 9.49
C ALA A 32 -7.52 -24.05 8.48
N CYS A 33 -7.31 -25.23 7.88
CA CYS A 33 -8.20 -25.87 6.93
C CYS A 33 -9.06 -26.91 7.66
N LEU A 34 -10.36 -26.94 7.36
CA LEU A 34 -11.29 -27.92 7.91
C LEU A 34 -11.93 -28.71 6.77
N GLU A 35 -11.71 -30.02 6.75
CA GLU A 35 -12.26 -30.89 5.72
C GLU A 35 -13.72 -31.28 6.07
N LEU A 36 -14.67 -30.81 5.26
CA LEU A 36 -16.09 -31.14 5.42
C LEU A 36 -16.52 -32.21 4.41
N HIS A 37 -16.42 -33.48 4.80
CA HIS A 37 -16.92 -34.61 4.00
C HIS A 37 -18.29 -35.08 4.52
N SER A 38 -19.33 -35.07 3.69
CA SER A 38 -20.66 -35.56 4.08
C SER A 38 -20.79 -37.07 3.85
N ASN A 39 -20.54 -37.87 4.87
CA ASN A 39 -21.23 -39.15 5.08
C ASN A 39 -20.86 -39.71 6.46
N LYS A 40 -21.82 -40.38 7.12
CA LYS A 40 -21.89 -40.76 8.55
C LYS A 40 -20.63 -41.35 9.22
N ALA A 41 -19.58 -41.74 8.48
CA ALA A 41 -18.33 -42.29 9.01
C ALA A 41 -17.36 -41.24 9.59
N ASN A 42 -17.47 -39.96 9.21
CA ASN A 42 -16.43 -38.95 9.50
C ASN A 42 -16.62 -38.12 10.78
N LYS A 43 -17.68 -38.34 11.58
CA LYS A 43 -17.90 -37.52 12.79
C LYS A 43 -16.80 -37.66 13.85
N ARG A 44 -16.26 -38.88 14.04
CA ARG A 44 -15.17 -39.09 15.01
C ARG A 44 -13.85 -38.49 14.54
N ALA A 45 -13.52 -38.65 13.26
CA ALA A 45 -12.32 -38.05 12.67
C ALA A 45 -12.40 -36.52 12.70
N PHE A 46 -13.57 -35.96 12.35
CA PHE A 46 -13.87 -34.53 12.46
C PHE A 46 -13.71 -34.00 13.88
N LEU A 47 -14.29 -34.68 14.89
CA LEU A 47 -14.15 -34.26 16.28
C LEU A 47 -12.70 -34.33 16.76
N ALA A 48 -11.94 -35.34 16.31
CA ALA A 48 -10.53 -35.47 16.65
C ALA A 48 -9.67 -34.36 16.00
N GLU A 49 -9.94 -34.01 14.74
CA GLU A 49 -9.28 -32.90 14.04
C GLU A 49 -9.60 -31.55 14.70
N LEU A 50 -10.87 -31.35 15.06
CA LEU A 50 -11.30 -30.12 15.74
C LEU A 50 -10.70 -30.00 17.14
N GLN A 51 -10.60 -31.12 17.87
CA GLN A 51 -9.90 -31.18 19.15
C GLN A 51 -8.40 -30.89 18.99
N HIS A 52 -7.75 -31.48 17.99
CA HIS A 52 -6.33 -31.25 17.72
C HIS A 52 -6.04 -29.77 17.40
N VAL A 53 -6.85 -29.14 16.53
CA VAL A 53 -6.75 -27.71 16.22
C VAL A 53 -7.05 -26.84 17.45
N TRP A 54 -8.00 -27.26 18.29
CA TRP A 54 -8.29 -26.56 19.54
C TRP A 54 -7.14 -26.63 20.55
N GLU A 55 -6.46 -27.78 20.63
CA GLU A 55 -5.31 -28.01 21.51
C GLU A 55 -4.05 -27.27 21.06
N LEU A 56 -3.90 -26.97 19.75
CA LEU A 56 -2.83 -26.11 19.23
C LEU A 56 -2.88 -24.70 19.84
N GLY A 57 -4.06 -24.26 20.32
CA GLY A 57 -4.27 -22.95 20.92
C GLY A 57 -4.25 -21.81 19.89
N ALA A 58 -4.48 -20.58 20.36
CA ALA A 58 -4.35 -19.42 19.48
C ALA A 58 -2.90 -19.32 18.97
N PRO A 59 -2.67 -18.98 17.68
CA PRO A 59 -1.33 -18.76 17.16
C PRO A 59 -0.62 -17.78 18.08
N LYS A 60 0.38 -18.28 18.81
CA LYS A 60 1.31 -17.45 19.56
C LYS A 60 2.24 -16.86 18.52
N GLY A 61 1.75 -15.85 17.80
CA GLY A 61 2.66 -14.98 17.06
C GLY A 61 3.70 -14.50 18.06
N GLU A 62 4.99 -14.73 17.79
CA GLU A 62 6.01 -13.98 18.50
C GLU A 62 5.63 -12.50 18.38
N PRO A 63 5.81 -11.70 19.44
CA PRO A 63 5.59 -10.27 19.35
C PRO A 63 6.63 -9.72 18.38
N ALA A 64 6.29 -9.67 17.09
CA ALA A 64 7.09 -9.14 16.01
C ALA A 64 7.19 -7.61 16.07
N ASP A 65 7.01 -7.02 17.26
CA ASP A 65 6.90 -5.59 17.50
C ASP A 65 8.06 -4.79 16.89
N ALA A 66 9.27 -5.33 16.86
CA ALA A 66 10.44 -4.64 16.31
C ALA A 66 10.51 -4.70 14.77
N LEU A 67 10.17 -5.86 14.18
CA LEU A 67 10.15 -6.03 12.73
C LEU A 67 8.96 -5.28 12.12
N ASP A 68 7.79 -5.38 12.76
CA ASP A 68 6.57 -4.68 12.37
C ASP A 68 6.74 -3.16 12.46
N ARG A 69 7.40 -2.64 13.50
CA ARG A 69 7.71 -1.21 13.59
C ARG A 69 8.60 -0.73 12.45
N ARG A 70 9.70 -1.44 12.15
CA ARG A 70 10.60 -1.07 11.04
C ARG A 70 9.89 -1.11 9.69
N LEU A 71 9.03 -2.10 9.46
CA LEU A 71 8.23 -2.19 8.24
C LEU A 71 7.23 -1.05 8.14
N VAL A 72 6.57 -0.70 9.24
CA VAL A 72 5.64 0.45 9.29
C VAL A 72 6.36 1.77 9.03
N GLU A 73 7.52 1.99 9.64
CA GLU A 73 8.35 3.18 9.42
C GLU A 73 8.81 3.29 7.97
N ALA A 74 9.34 2.20 7.40
CA ALA A 74 9.77 2.16 6.00
C ALA A 74 8.60 2.44 5.05
N ARG A 75 7.45 1.78 5.26
CA ARG A 75 6.23 2.01 4.49
C ARG A 75 5.78 3.47 4.59
N ASN A 76 5.75 4.04 5.79
CA ASN A 76 5.33 5.43 6.00
C ASN A 76 6.30 6.41 5.32
N SER A 77 7.61 6.17 5.39
CA SER A 77 8.63 6.97 4.70
C SER A 77 8.45 6.92 3.18
N LEU A 78 8.26 5.72 2.63
CA LEU A 78 8.03 5.52 1.20
C LEU A 78 6.74 6.19 0.72
N ASN A 79 5.66 6.16 1.52
CA ASN A 79 4.39 6.82 1.19
C ASN A 79 4.45 8.34 1.37
N ALA A 80 5.26 8.84 2.31
CA ALA A 80 5.42 10.27 2.54
C ALA A 80 6.12 10.97 1.37
N HIS A 81 7.00 10.27 0.63
CA HIS A 81 7.67 10.83 -0.54
C HIS A 81 6.71 11.24 -1.68
N PRO A 82 5.88 10.34 -2.26
CA PRO A 82 4.92 10.71 -3.29
C PRO A 82 3.87 11.69 -2.76
N ALA A 83 3.50 11.63 -1.48
CA ALA A 83 2.62 12.63 -0.87
C ALA A 83 3.21 14.04 -0.95
N ARG A 84 4.48 14.23 -0.55
CA ARG A 84 5.19 15.52 -0.69
C ARG A 84 5.34 15.95 -2.14
N LEU A 85 5.64 15.00 -3.03
CA LEU A 85 5.85 15.29 -4.46
C LEU A 85 4.60 15.84 -5.15
N HIS A 86 3.42 15.37 -4.72
CA HIS A 86 2.13 15.77 -5.30
C HIS A 86 1.38 16.82 -4.47
N GLN A 87 1.87 17.19 -3.29
CA GLN A 87 1.31 18.26 -2.49
C GLN A 87 1.38 19.59 -3.25
N VAL A 88 0.26 20.32 -3.31
CA VAL A 88 0.17 21.64 -3.91
C VAL A 88 0.57 22.70 -2.88
N TYR A 89 1.55 23.54 -3.23
CA TYR A 89 2.08 24.58 -2.34
C TYR A 89 1.58 25.98 -2.73
N ARG A 90 1.26 26.79 -1.71
CA ARG A 90 0.97 28.22 -1.86
C ARG A 90 2.26 29.03 -1.73
N PRO A 91 2.36 30.21 -2.39
CA PRO A 91 1.32 30.89 -3.19
C PRO A 91 1.24 30.44 -4.65
N TYR A 92 2.00 29.44 -5.09
CA TYR A 92 2.14 29.10 -6.51
C TYR A 92 1.06 28.17 -7.07
N GLN A 93 0.27 27.54 -6.19
CA GLN A 93 -0.75 26.54 -6.53
C GLN A 93 -0.22 25.40 -7.43
N LEU A 94 1.07 25.07 -7.28
CA LEU A 94 1.72 23.98 -8.01
C LEU A 94 2.34 22.97 -7.05
N SER A 95 2.38 21.71 -7.46
CA SER A 95 3.16 20.66 -6.80
C SER A 95 4.56 20.53 -7.41
N PRO A 96 5.56 20.02 -6.67
CA PRO A 96 6.88 19.71 -7.22
C PRO A 96 6.81 18.83 -8.47
N TYR A 97 5.90 17.85 -8.50
CA TYR A 97 5.64 17.02 -9.68
C TYR A 97 5.28 17.85 -10.92
N GLN A 98 4.34 18.79 -10.78
CA GLN A 98 3.92 19.67 -11.88
C GLN A 98 5.08 20.57 -12.33
N VAL A 99 5.83 21.15 -11.39
CA VAL A 99 6.98 22.02 -11.70
C VAL A 99 8.04 21.25 -12.51
N MET A 100 8.43 20.06 -12.08
CA MET A 100 9.38 19.23 -12.83
C MET A 100 8.87 18.88 -14.23
N GLY A 101 7.57 18.59 -14.38
CA GLY A 101 6.93 18.33 -15.66
C GLY A 101 6.97 19.55 -16.58
N HIS A 102 6.64 20.73 -16.05
CA HIS A 102 6.72 21.99 -16.80
C HIS A 102 8.15 22.32 -17.24
N LEU A 103 9.14 22.20 -16.35
CA LEU A 103 10.54 22.42 -16.67
C LEU A 103 11.04 21.44 -17.75
N SER A 104 10.67 20.17 -17.64
CA SER A 104 11.02 19.14 -18.64
C SER A 104 10.41 19.47 -20.01
N ARG A 105 9.17 19.98 -20.04
CA ARG A 105 8.51 20.42 -21.28
C ARG A 105 9.19 21.65 -21.88
N LEU A 106 9.50 22.66 -21.08
CA LEU A 106 10.18 23.88 -21.54
C LEU A 106 11.56 23.56 -22.13
N ARG A 107 12.32 22.69 -21.47
CA ARG A 107 13.61 22.21 -21.99
C ARG A 107 13.47 21.53 -23.35
N ARG A 108 12.43 20.72 -23.57
CA ARG A 108 12.17 20.11 -24.89
C ARG A 108 11.80 21.12 -25.97
N LEU A 109 11.21 22.24 -25.60
CA LEU A 109 10.90 23.35 -26.51
C LEU A 109 12.12 24.25 -26.80
N GLY A 110 13.30 23.90 -26.26
CA GLY A 110 14.52 24.69 -26.44
C GLY A 110 14.55 25.99 -25.62
N MET A 111 13.65 26.15 -24.64
CA MET A 111 13.68 27.32 -23.76
C MET A 111 14.80 27.15 -22.72
N PRO A 112 15.76 28.08 -22.65
CA PRO A 112 16.79 28.06 -21.61
C PRO A 112 16.18 28.36 -20.23
N PRO A 113 16.83 27.95 -19.14
CA PRO A 113 16.46 28.40 -17.80
C PRO A 113 16.44 29.93 -17.73
N SER A 114 15.51 30.50 -16.96
CA SER A 114 15.50 31.94 -16.72
C SER A 114 16.57 32.32 -15.71
N ASP A 115 17.36 33.35 -16.01
CA ASP A 115 18.34 33.94 -15.08
C ASP A 115 17.68 34.93 -14.08
N ILE A 116 16.35 35.00 -14.07
CA ILE A 116 15.59 35.90 -13.19
C ILE A 116 15.54 35.28 -11.78
N GLU A 117 16.25 35.92 -10.84
CA GLU A 117 16.12 35.59 -9.42
C GLU A 117 14.90 36.30 -8.82
N LEU A 118 13.99 35.52 -8.21
CA LEU A 118 12.85 36.02 -7.48
C LEU A 118 13.19 36.07 -5.98
N ALA A 119 13.70 37.21 -5.54
CA ALA A 119 14.06 37.46 -4.14
C ALA A 119 12.86 37.19 -3.21
N ASP A 120 13.14 36.48 -2.11
CA ASP A 120 12.18 36.11 -1.07
C ASP A 120 10.92 35.38 -1.56
N SER A 121 10.96 34.78 -2.76
CA SER A 121 9.84 34.06 -3.39
C SER A 121 9.14 33.04 -2.49
N ILE A 122 9.90 32.40 -1.60
CA ILE A 122 9.39 31.39 -0.66
C ILE A 122 8.40 32.01 0.35
N SER A 123 8.54 33.29 0.70
CA SER A 123 7.71 33.97 1.70
C SER A 123 6.56 34.79 1.11
N TRP A 124 6.40 34.79 -0.22
CA TRP A 124 5.38 35.61 -0.88
C TRP A 124 3.96 35.21 -0.46
N THR A 125 3.13 36.23 -0.25
CA THR A 125 1.68 36.02 -0.13
C THR A 125 1.05 35.82 -1.51
N PRO A 126 -0.16 35.22 -1.59
CA PRO A 126 -0.89 35.10 -2.85
C PRO A 126 -1.04 36.44 -3.58
N GLU A 127 -1.32 37.51 -2.84
CA GLU A 127 -1.52 38.87 -3.39
C GLU A 127 -0.22 39.45 -3.94
N PHE A 128 0.90 39.25 -3.22
CA PHE A 128 2.20 39.71 -3.69
C PHE A 128 2.61 38.98 -4.98
N ARG A 129 2.35 37.67 -5.04
CA ARG A 129 2.59 36.87 -6.26
C ARG A 129 1.78 37.41 -7.44
N GLU A 130 0.49 37.64 -7.25
CA GLU A 130 -0.39 38.18 -8.31
C GLU A 130 0.14 39.52 -8.84
N ARG A 131 0.59 40.40 -7.95
CA ARG A 131 1.22 41.68 -8.32
C ARG A 131 2.47 41.49 -9.18
N ILE A 132 3.37 40.58 -8.80
CA ILE A 132 4.59 40.33 -9.57
C ILE A 132 4.27 39.70 -10.94
N VAL A 133 3.30 38.78 -11.00
CA VAL A 133 2.85 38.19 -12.27
C VAL A 133 2.29 39.26 -13.20
N ALA A 134 1.49 40.20 -12.69
CA ALA A 134 0.97 41.31 -13.48
C ALA A 134 2.10 42.18 -14.07
N ILE A 135 3.09 42.55 -13.25
CA ILE A 135 4.26 43.33 -13.70
C ILE A 135 5.03 42.58 -14.79
N LEU A 136 5.27 41.26 -14.61
CA LEU A 136 5.99 40.47 -15.60
C LEU A 136 5.22 40.33 -16.91
N SER A 137 3.88 40.28 -16.87
CA SER A 137 3.06 40.24 -18.09
C SER A 137 2.99 41.57 -18.84
N GLU A 138 3.19 42.71 -18.16
CA GLU A 138 3.27 44.03 -18.82
C GLU A 138 4.63 44.25 -19.52
N LEU A 139 5.66 43.52 -19.11
CA LEU A 139 7.02 43.60 -19.68
C LEU A 139 7.25 42.62 -20.85
N ALA A 140 6.34 41.67 -21.08
CA ALA A 140 6.43 40.63 -22.12
C ALA A 140 5.66 41.03 -23.39
#